data_AF-A0A5V7ULR8-F1
#
_entry.id   AF-A0A5V7ULR8-F1
#
_cell.length_a   1.000
_cell.length_b   1.000
_cell.length_c   1.000
_cell.angle_alpha   90.00
_cell.angle_beta   90.00
_cell.angle_gamma   90.00
#
_symmetry.space_group_name_H-M   'P 1'
#
loop_
_entity.id
_entity.type
_entity.pdbx_description
1 polymer ?
#
loop_
_entity_poly.entity_id
_entity_poly.type
_entity_poly.pdbx_seq_one_letter_code
_entity_poly.pdbx_strand_id
1 'polypeptide(L)'
;GGRLCPDGQWRYIITLEDAIAGGFNLASIDKLRNRYNRDTFNMLYMCVFVDSKDSVFSFSHVERCCVDPDIWEDHDENLPRPFGNREVWAGYDPARSGDTSTFVIIAPPIVAGEKFRVLRVFHWQGMNWKWQAAQIKKLFGQYNMTYIGIDITG
;
A
#
# COMPACT_ATOMS: atom_id res chain seq x y z
N GLY A 1 -24.63 10.68 -2.93
CA GLY A 1 -25.34 9.47 -3.40
C GLY A 1 -24.49 8.24 -3.13
N GLY A 2 -25.07 7.14 -2.64
CA GLY A 2 -24.32 5.95 -2.17
C GLY A 2 -24.03 4.92 -3.25
N ARG A 3 -23.13 3.98 -2.95
CA ARG A 3 -22.73 2.89 -3.85
C ARG A 3 -22.61 1.58 -3.07
N LEU A 4 -23.02 0.48 -3.71
CA LEU A 4 -22.72 -0.88 -3.25
C LEU A 4 -21.26 -1.19 -3.58
N CYS A 5 -20.46 -1.49 -2.58
CA CYS A 5 -19.07 -1.85 -2.76
C CYS A 5 -18.91 -3.35 -3.08
N PRO A 6 -17.78 -3.77 -3.68
CA PRO A 6 -17.51 -5.18 -4.03
C PRO A 6 -17.52 -6.16 -2.85
N ASP A 7 -17.34 -5.65 -1.63
CA ASP A 7 -17.44 -6.41 -0.38
C ASP A 7 -18.90 -6.60 0.10
N GLY A 8 -19.89 -6.24 -0.72
CA GLY A 8 -21.31 -6.37 -0.42
C GLY A 8 -21.86 -5.30 0.54
N GLN A 9 -21.04 -4.34 0.96
CA GLN A 9 -21.49 -3.29 1.87
C GLN A 9 -21.96 -2.04 1.10
N TRP A 10 -23.13 -1.52 1.47
CA TRP A 10 -23.60 -0.24 0.95
C TRP A 10 -22.91 0.90 1.70
N ARG A 11 -22.24 1.78 0.96
CA ARG A 11 -21.57 2.96 1.55
C ARG A 11 -22.14 4.24 0.97
N TYR A 12 -22.41 5.20 1.85
CA TYR A 12 -22.94 6.51 1.50
C TYR A 12 -21.97 7.58 1.98
N ILE A 13 -21.33 8.30 1.04
CA ILE A 13 -20.44 9.42 1.34
C ILE A 13 -21.29 10.69 1.35
N ILE A 14 -21.13 11.51 2.39
CA ILE A 14 -21.80 12.81 2.56
C ILE A 14 -20.72 13.86 2.74
N THR A 15 -20.60 14.77 1.78
CA THR A 15 -19.78 15.98 1.95
C THR A 15 -20.55 17.02 2.77
N LEU A 16 -19.86 18.05 3.27
CA LEU A 16 -20.51 19.15 3.97
C LEU A 16 -21.51 19.90 3.06
N GLU A 17 -21.23 19.98 1.75
CA GLU A 17 -22.18 20.54 0.76
C GLU A 17 -23.44 19.71 0.66
N ASP A 18 -23.30 18.37 0.59
CA ASP A 18 -24.44 17.45 0.58
C ASP A 18 -25.27 17.54 1.86
N ALA A 19 -24.61 17.68 3.01
CA ALA A 19 -25.29 17.86 4.30
C ALA A 19 -26.10 19.16 4.33
N ILE A 20 -25.52 20.28 3.87
CA ILE A 20 -26.22 21.58 3.82
C ILE A 20 -27.41 21.54 2.85
N ALA A 21 -27.22 20.94 1.66
CA ALA A 21 -28.31 20.71 0.72
C ALA A 21 -29.42 19.82 1.30
N GLY A 22 -29.04 18.86 2.16
CA GLY A 22 -29.94 18.00 2.93
C GLY A 22 -30.61 18.66 4.15
N GLY A 23 -30.38 19.96 4.39
CA GLY A 23 -31.03 20.73 5.45
C GLY A 23 -30.17 20.95 6.70
N PHE A 24 -28.89 20.59 6.69
CA PHE A 24 -27.97 20.90 7.77
C PHE A 24 -27.66 22.40 7.83
N ASN A 25 -28.02 23.07 8.94
CA ASN A 25 -27.95 24.53 9.07
C ASN A 25 -27.03 25.04 10.20
N LEU A 26 -26.29 24.15 10.88
CA LEU A 26 -25.40 24.51 11.98
C LEU A 26 -24.00 24.95 11.52
N ALA A 27 -23.67 24.78 10.24
CA ALA A 27 -22.40 25.19 9.65
C ALA A 27 -22.60 26.10 8.44
N SER A 28 -21.69 27.06 8.27
CA SER A 28 -21.62 27.93 7.09
C SER A 28 -20.38 27.59 6.28
N ILE A 29 -20.60 27.13 5.04
CA ILE A 29 -19.53 26.67 4.18
C ILE A 29 -18.54 27.80 3.81
N ASP A 30 -19.04 29.01 3.56
CA ASP A 30 -18.19 30.15 3.22
C ASP A 30 -17.28 30.56 4.37
N LYS A 31 -17.80 30.50 5.62
CA LYS A 31 -16.97 30.73 6.81
C LYS A 31 -15.88 29.68 6.96
N LEU A 32 -16.17 28.42 6.64
CA LEU A 32 -15.21 27.34 6.73
C LEU A 32 -14.16 27.41 5.60
N ARG A 33 -14.56 27.76 4.37
CA ARG A 33 -13.63 28.03 3.25
C ARG A 33 -12.68 29.19 3.52
N ASN A 34 -13.13 30.22 4.24
CA ASN A 34 -12.27 31.34 4.63
C ASN A 34 -11.35 31.02 5.83
N ARG A 35 -11.76 30.09 6.69
CA ARG A 35 -10.99 29.70 7.89
C ARG A 35 -9.86 28.72 7.57
N TYR A 36 -10.09 27.78 6.65
CA TYR A 36 -9.15 26.73 6.31
C TYR A 36 -8.57 26.95 4.92
N ASN A 37 -7.31 26.57 4.73
CA ASN A 37 -6.76 26.48 3.37
C ASN A 37 -7.50 25.39 2.57
N ARG A 38 -7.38 25.44 1.24
CA ARG A 38 -8.10 24.57 0.31
C ARG A 38 -7.94 23.08 0.63
N ASP A 39 -6.72 22.64 0.91
CA ASP A 39 -6.43 21.22 1.10
C ASP A 39 -6.99 20.71 2.43
N THR A 40 -6.83 21.49 3.50
CA THR A 40 -7.43 21.18 4.81
C THR A 40 -8.95 21.17 4.74
N PHE A 41 -9.56 22.12 4.02
CA PHE A 41 -11.02 22.13 3.82
C PHE A 41 -11.50 20.89 3.08
N ASN A 42 -10.80 20.52 1.99
CA ASN A 42 -11.12 19.36 1.18
C ASN A 42 -11.01 18.04 1.97
N MET A 43 -9.98 17.91 2.80
CA MET A 43 -9.76 16.76 3.67
C MET A 43 -10.84 16.62 4.74
N LEU A 44 -11.17 17.71 5.44
CA LEU A 44 -12.07 17.67 6.59
C LEU A 44 -13.55 17.60 6.19
N TYR A 45 -13.92 18.24 5.08
CA TYR A 45 -15.33 18.52 4.77
C TYR A 45 -15.80 18.01 3.40
N MET A 46 -14.89 17.72 2.47
CA MET A 46 -15.24 17.28 1.11
C MET A 46 -14.89 15.81 0.85
N CYS A 47 -14.43 15.07 1.87
CA CYS A 47 -14.03 13.66 1.76
C CYS A 47 -12.96 13.42 0.67
N VAL A 48 -12.09 14.41 0.44
CA VAL A 48 -11.00 14.31 -0.54
C VAL A 48 -9.72 13.94 0.18
N PHE A 49 -9.06 12.87 -0.24
CA PHE A 49 -7.70 12.58 0.20
C PHE A 49 -6.76 13.66 -0.35
N VAL A 50 -6.08 14.36 0.55
CA VAL A 50 -5.05 15.35 0.22
C VAL A 50 -3.71 14.84 0.73
N ASP A 51 -2.66 15.16 -0.01
CA ASP A 51 -1.30 14.82 0.39
C ASP A 51 -0.90 15.62 1.62
N SER A 52 -0.32 14.96 2.62
CA SER A 52 0.23 15.66 3.77
C SER A 52 1.52 16.37 3.36
N LYS A 53 1.88 17.46 4.04
CA LYS A 53 3.15 18.18 3.78
C LYS A 53 4.39 17.31 3.95
N ASP A 54 4.27 16.20 4.70
CA ASP A 54 5.36 15.27 5.00
C ASP A 54 5.36 14.02 4.09
N SER A 55 4.42 13.94 3.14
CA SER A 55 4.35 12.82 2.20
C SER A 55 5.46 12.96 1.15
N VAL A 56 6.39 11.99 1.14
CA VAL A 56 7.46 11.92 0.13
C VAL A 56 6.89 11.62 -1.27
N PHE A 57 5.78 10.89 -1.33
CA PHE A 57 5.07 10.58 -2.57
C PHE A 57 3.65 11.11 -2.51
N SER A 58 3.18 11.72 -3.60
CA SER A 58 1.77 12.09 -3.73
C SER A 58 0.88 10.85 -3.82
N PHE A 59 -0.26 10.86 -3.16
CA PHE A 59 -1.27 9.80 -3.15
C PHE A 59 -1.67 9.38 -4.56
N SER A 60 -1.87 10.35 -5.47
CA SER A 60 -2.23 10.06 -6.87
C SER A 60 -1.17 9.25 -7.63
N HIS A 61 0.10 9.33 -7.24
CA HIS A 61 1.16 8.49 -7.81
C HIS A 61 1.13 7.08 -7.21
N VAL A 62 0.89 6.97 -5.90
CA VAL A 62 0.79 5.67 -5.22
C VAL A 62 -0.43 4.90 -5.69
N GLU A 63 -1.58 5.57 -5.84
CA GLU A 63 -2.83 4.97 -6.31
C GLU A 63 -2.68 4.36 -7.72
N ARG A 64 -1.90 5.00 -8.61
CA ARG A 64 -1.60 4.46 -9.95
C ARG A 64 -0.69 3.22 -9.94
N CYS A 65 -0.04 2.95 -8.82
CA CYS A 65 0.76 1.74 -8.61
C CYS A 65 -0.06 0.61 -8.00
N CYS A 66 -1.27 0.88 -7.48
CA CYS A 66 -2.16 -0.15 -6.99
C CYS A 66 -2.63 -1.03 -8.15
N VAL A 67 -2.54 -2.34 -7.94
CA VAL A 67 -2.93 -3.36 -8.90
C VAL A 67 -3.39 -4.57 -8.11
N ASP A 68 -4.39 -5.28 -8.64
CA ASP A 68 -4.81 -6.56 -8.10
C ASP A 68 -3.76 -7.63 -8.46
N PRO A 69 -3.08 -8.26 -7.50
CA PRO A 69 -2.07 -9.28 -7.79
C PRO A 69 -2.66 -10.53 -8.48
N ASP A 70 -3.96 -10.80 -8.30
CA ASP A 70 -4.61 -12.02 -8.82
C ASP A 70 -4.68 -12.06 -10.35
N ILE A 71 -4.42 -10.93 -11.03
CA ILE A 71 -4.34 -10.87 -12.49
C ILE A 71 -3.03 -11.46 -13.05
N TRP A 72 -2.04 -11.74 -12.20
CA TRP A 72 -0.75 -12.25 -12.63
C TRP A 72 -0.75 -13.78 -12.67
N GLU A 73 -0.87 -14.34 -13.88
CA GLU A 73 -0.87 -15.80 -14.10
C GLU A 73 0.50 -16.45 -13.91
N ASP A 74 1.56 -15.66 -13.80
CA ASP A 74 2.95 -16.13 -13.71
C ASP A 74 3.47 -16.25 -12.27
N HIS A 75 2.63 -15.97 -11.27
CA HIS A 75 2.96 -16.09 -9.85
C HIS A 75 1.91 -16.91 -9.09
N ASP A 76 2.29 -18.07 -8.56
CA ASP A 76 1.44 -18.89 -7.69
C ASP A 76 2.21 -19.34 -6.44
N GLU A 77 1.80 -18.82 -5.29
CA GLU A 77 2.44 -19.06 -3.99
C GLU A 77 2.45 -20.53 -3.55
N ASN A 78 1.57 -21.37 -4.11
CA ASN A 78 1.43 -22.77 -3.74
C ASN A 78 2.42 -23.68 -4.48
N LEU A 79 3.03 -23.20 -5.55
CA LEU A 79 3.99 -23.97 -6.33
C LEU A 79 5.35 -24.06 -5.62
N PRO A 80 6.12 -25.14 -5.82
CA PRO A 80 7.49 -25.24 -5.29
C PRO A 80 8.41 -24.10 -5.74
N ARG A 81 8.15 -23.54 -6.94
CA ARG A 81 8.79 -22.34 -7.48
C ARG A 81 7.72 -21.33 -7.88
N PRO A 82 7.30 -20.43 -6.96
CA PRO A 82 6.14 -19.59 -7.20
C PRO A 82 6.22 -18.67 -8.40
N PHE A 83 7.44 -18.27 -8.79
CA PHE A 83 7.69 -17.41 -9.94
C PHE A 83 8.62 -18.07 -10.97
N GLY A 84 8.57 -19.41 -11.03
CA GLY A 84 9.45 -20.20 -11.91
C GLY A 84 10.94 -19.90 -11.70
N ASN A 85 11.66 -19.73 -12.80
CA ASN A 85 13.08 -19.37 -12.80
C ASN A 85 13.32 -17.87 -13.07
N ARG A 86 12.27 -17.05 -13.12
CA ARG A 86 12.41 -15.62 -13.35
C ARG A 86 13.11 -14.98 -12.17
N GLU A 87 14.00 -14.04 -12.47
CA GLU A 87 14.70 -13.25 -11.46
C GLU A 87 13.70 -12.52 -10.56
N VAL A 88 14.01 -12.51 -9.27
CA VAL A 88 13.35 -11.64 -8.30
C VAL A 88 14.38 -10.98 -7.38
N TRP A 89 14.00 -9.83 -6.85
CA TRP A 89 14.72 -9.12 -5.81
C TRP A 89 13.95 -9.20 -4.50
N ALA A 90 14.66 -9.01 -3.39
CA ALA A 90 14.03 -8.91 -2.08
C ALA A 90 14.47 -7.67 -1.32
N GLY A 91 13.57 -7.18 -0.47
CA GLY A 91 13.84 -6.12 0.50
C GLY A 91 13.55 -6.63 1.90
N TYR A 92 14.42 -6.32 2.86
CA TYR A 92 14.24 -6.71 4.25
C TYR A 92 14.46 -5.52 5.18
N ASP A 93 13.43 -5.21 5.95
CA ASP A 93 13.42 -4.19 6.99
C ASP A 93 13.26 -4.86 8.36
N PRO A 94 14.37 -5.09 9.10
CA PRO A 94 14.33 -5.74 10.41
C PRO A 94 13.87 -4.78 11.51
N ALA A 95 12.82 -5.16 12.24
CA ALA A 95 12.45 -4.47 13.48
C ALA A 95 13.45 -4.74 14.61
N ARG A 96 13.85 -3.67 15.32
CA ARG A 96 14.77 -3.74 16.48
C ARG A 96 14.05 -3.70 17.83
N SER A 97 12.91 -2.99 17.94
CA SER A 97 12.13 -2.88 19.18
C SER A 97 10.64 -2.72 18.92
N GLY A 98 9.81 -3.69 19.35
CA GLY A 98 8.35 -3.58 19.35
C GLY A 98 7.65 -3.58 17.99
N ASP A 99 8.38 -3.25 16.91
CA ASP A 99 7.87 -3.14 15.56
C ASP A 99 7.85 -4.46 14.80
N THR A 100 7.26 -4.43 13.61
CA THR A 100 7.08 -5.58 12.73
C THR A 100 8.17 -5.61 11.67
N SER A 101 8.97 -6.68 11.60
CA SER A 101 9.92 -6.83 10.50
C SER A 101 9.17 -7.07 9.20
N THR A 102 9.57 -6.39 8.13
CA THR A 102 8.92 -6.53 6.81
C THR A 102 9.88 -7.13 5.80
N PHE A 103 9.42 -8.14 5.07
CA PHE A 103 10.16 -8.74 3.96
C PHE A 103 9.32 -8.70 2.70
N VAL A 104 9.88 -8.20 1.60
CA VAL A 104 9.18 -8.06 0.32
C VAL A 104 9.91 -8.82 -0.77
N ILE A 105 9.16 -9.38 -1.71
CA ILE A 105 9.68 -10.02 -2.92
C ILE A 105 9.16 -9.23 -4.12
N ILE A 106 10.06 -8.83 -5.01
CA ILE A 106 9.79 -7.93 -6.12
C ILE A 106 10.27 -8.59 -7.42
N ALA A 107 9.42 -8.62 -8.44
CA ALA A 107 9.85 -8.97 -9.79
C ALA A 107 10.39 -7.70 -10.49
N PRO A 108 11.68 -7.65 -10.86
CA PRO A 108 12.21 -6.59 -11.70
C PRO A 108 11.68 -6.73 -13.14
N PRO A 109 11.59 -5.61 -13.88
CA PRO A 109 11.23 -5.63 -15.30
C PRO A 109 12.32 -6.33 -16.12
N ILE A 110 11.90 -7.16 -17.09
CA ILE A 110 12.84 -7.86 -17.99
C ILE A 110 13.06 -7.06 -19.27
N VAL A 111 12.02 -6.36 -19.72
CA VAL A 111 12.09 -5.48 -20.90
C VAL A 111 11.85 -4.02 -20.50
N ALA A 112 12.42 -3.10 -21.29
CA ALA A 112 12.20 -1.68 -21.09
C ALA A 112 10.70 -1.35 -21.19
N GLY A 113 10.17 -0.66 -20.18
CA GLY A 113 8.76 -0.27 -20.11
C GLY A 113 7.88 -1.18 -19.22
N GLU A 114 8.38 -2.35 -18.81
CA GLU A 114 7.73 -3.11 -17.74
C GLU A 114 7.84 -2.39 -16.40
N LYS A 115 6.85 -2.58 -15.53
CA LYS A 115 6.85 -2.06 -14.16
C LYS A 115 7.41 -3.10 -13.20
N PHE A 116 7.99 -2.64 -12.11
CA PHE A 116 8.27 -3.50 -10.95
C PHE A 116 6.95 -4.03 -10.38
N ARG A 117 6.93 -5.30 -9.99
CA ARG A 117 5.77 -5.94 -9.34
C ARG A 117 6.15 -6.42 -7.95
N VAL A 118 5.40 -6.01 -6.93
CA VAL A 118 5.54 -6.57 -5.59
C VAL A 118 4.76 -7.88 -5.57
N LEU A 119 5.47 -9.00 -5.62
CA LEU A 119 4.87 -10.34 -5.66
C LEU A 119 4.33 -10.75 -4.29
N ARG A 120 5.10 -10.46 -3.24
CA ARG A 120 4.75 -10.84 -1.87
C ARG A 120 5.24 -9.84 -0.84
N VAL A 121 4.46 -9.70 0.22
CA VAL A 121 4.81 -8.93 1.42
C VAL A 121 4.60 -9.84 2.64
N PHE A 122 5.62 -9.93 3.48
CA PHE A 122 5.59 -10.66 4.74
C PHE A 122 5.80 -9.69 5.89
N HIS A 123 4.97 -9.83 6.92
CA HIS A 123 5.05 -9.06 8.15
C HIS A 123 5.31 -10.03 9.31
N TRP A 124 6.46 -9.90 9.96
CA TRP A 124 6.90 -10.77 11.05
C TRP A 124 6.96 -9.98 12.36
N GLN A 125 5.94 -10.14 13.20
CA GLN A 125 5.86 -9.48 14.50
C GLN A 125 6.26 -10.44 15.62
N GLY A 126 7.13 -9.99 16.54
CA GLY A 126 7.53 -10.75 17.73
C GLY A 126 8.37 -12.01 17.46
N MET A 127 8.80 -12.24 16.22
CA MET A 127 9.64 -13.38 15.84
C MET A 127 11.11 -13.06 16.06
N ASN A 128 11.88 -14.01 16.59
CA ASN A 128 13.32 -13.81 16.78
C ASN A 128 14.09 -13.83 15.45
N TRP A 129 15.28 -13.22 15.44
CA TRP A 129 16.09 -13.08 14.23
C TRP A 129 16.50 -14.41 13.59
N LYS A 130 16.70 -15.47 14.39
CA LYS A 130 17.04 -16.80 13.86
C LYS A 130 15.89 -17.38 13.03
N TRP A 131 14.65 -17.21 13.49
CA TRP A 131 13.47 -17.64 12.77
C TRP A 131 13.29 -16.85 11.48
N GLN A 132 13.46 -15.52 11.54
CA GLN A 132 13.38 -14.66 10.36
C GLN A 132 14.43 -15.05 9.31
N ALA A 133 15.69 -15.26 9.72
CA ALA A 133 16.75 -15.72 8.83
C ALA A 133 16.44 -17.09 8.19
N ALA A 134 15.84 -18.01 8.96
CA ALA A 134 15.42 -19.31 8.43
C ALA A 134 14.30 -19.17 7.37
N GLN A 135 13.35 -18.25 7.57
CA GLN A 135 12.32 -17.95 6.57
C GLN A 135 12.91 -17.34 5.31
N ILE A 136 13.81 -16.35 5.44
CA ILE A 136 14.49 -15.74 4.29
C ILE A 136 15.24 -16.83 3.51
N LYS A 137 15.96 -17.73 4.20
CA LYS A 137 16.68 -18.84 3.55
C LYS A 137 15.74 -19.79 2.80
N LYS A 138 14.56 -20.08 3.36
CA LYS A 138 13.53 -20.89 2.69
C LYS A 138 13.03 -20.19 1.41
N LEU A 139 12.69 -18.91 1.50
CA LEU A 139 12.22 -18.10 0.38
C LEU A 139 13.27 -17.97 -0.72
N PHE A 140 14.55 -17.79 -0.32
CA PHE A 140 15.68 -17.77 -1.24
C PHE A 140 15.84 -19.09 -2.03
N GLY A 141 15.43 -20.23 -1.47
CA GLY A 141 15.43 -21.50 -2.19
C GLY A 141 14.23 -21.71 -3.13
N GLN A 142 13.10 -21.02 -2.87
CA GLN A 142 11.87 -21.13 -3.65
C GLN A 142 11.86 -20.19 -4.85
N TYR A 143 12.48 -19.02 -4.71
CA TYR A 143 12.56 -18.00 -5.75
C TYR A 143 13.98 -17.88 -6.29
N ASN A 144 14.12 -17.51 -7.57
CA ASN A 144 15.42 -17.16 -8.14
C ASN A 144 15.83 -15.74 -7.71
N MET A 145 16.19 -15.60 -6.42
CA MET A 145 16.61 -14.34 -5.82
C MET A 145 18.05 -13.99 -6.19
N THR A 146 18.25 -12.87 -6.88
CA THR A 146 19.58 -12.37 -7.30
C THR A 146 20.08 -11.21 -6.45
N TYR A 147 19.17 -10.48 -5.80
CA TYR A 147 19.47 -9.32 -4.99
C TYR A 147 18.61 -9.29 -3.72
N ILE A 148 19.22 -8.96 -2.59
CA ILE A 148 18.53 -8.70 -1.32
C ILE A 148 19.06 -7.39 -0.75
N GLY A 149 18.22 -6.37 -0.71
CA GLY A 149 18.47 -5.14 0.05
C GLY A 149 18.08 -5.35 1.51
N ILE A 150 18.97 -5.05 2.45
CA ILE A 150 18.70 -5.16 3.89
C ILE A 150 18.88 -3.78 4.49
N ASP A 151 17.86 -3.27 5.19
CA ASP A 151 18.01 -2.05 5.95
C ASP A 151 18.93 -2.28 7.16
N ILE A 152 19.89 -1.38 7.32
CA ILE A 152 20.86 -1.35 8.40
C ILE A 152 20.70 -0.12 9.29
N THR A 153 19.81 0.81 8.91
CA THR A 153 19.69 2.15 9.51
C THR A 153 18.65 2.29 10.62
N GLY A 154 17.77 1.29 10.81
CA GLY A 154 16.84 1.23 11.95
C GLY A 154 17.48 1.17 13.33
#